data_AF-A0A849QZH8-F1
#
_entry.id   AF-A0A849QZH8-F1
#
_cell.length_a   1.000
_cell.length_b   1.000
_cell.length_c   1.000
_cell.angle_alpha   90.00
_cell.angle_beta   90.00
_cell.angle_gamma   90.00
#
_symmetry.space_group_name_H-M   'P 1'
#
loop_
_entity.id
_entity.type
_entity.pdbx_description
1 polymer ?
#
loop_
_entity_poly.entity_id
_entity_poly.type
_entity_poly.pdbx_seq_one_letter_code
_entity_poly.pdbx_strand_id
1 'polypeptide(L)' 'MNKEIISDFAEISFDYTLLPNDALIAATCKYHGIRKSITFDSDFESVEFIEIID' A
#
# COMPACT_ATOMS: atom_id res chain seq x y z
N MET A 1 -3.60 -5.06 15.98
CA MET A 1 -2.96 -4.58 14.74
C MET A 1 -1.48 -4.94 14.80
N ASN A 2 -0.88 -5.46 13.71
CA ASN A 2 0.53 -5.84 13.69
C ASN A 2 1.40 -4.57 13.76
N LYS A 3 2.44 -4.58 14.61
CA LYS A 3 3.31 -3.40 14.82
C LYS A 3 4.10 -3.03 13.58
N GLU A 4 4.52 -4.01 12.78
CA GLU A 4 5.27 -3.76 11.55
C GLU A 4 4.39 -3.06 10.50
N ILE A 5 3.15 -3.56 10.31
CA ILE A 5 2.16 -2.93 9.43
C ILE A 5 1.87 -1.49 9.87
N ILE A 6 1.84 -1.19 11.17
CA ILE A 6 1.59 0.17 11.67
C ILE A 6 2.76 1.12 11.38
N SER A 7 3.99 0.61 11.46
CA SER A 7 5.18 1.39 11.10
C SER A 7 5.19 1.69 9.60
N ASP A 8 4.99 0.66 8.77
CA ASP A 8 4.91 0.80 7.31
C ASP A 8 3.73 1.69 6.88
N PHE A 9 2.59 1.59 7.56
CA PHE A 9 1.42 2.42 7.31
C PHE A 9 1.74 3.92 7.41
N ALA A 10 2.46 4.33 8.46
CA ALA A 10 2.80 5.73 8.65
C ALA A 10 3.72 6.22 7.52
N GLU A 11 4.78 5.46 7.20
CA GLU A 11 5.72 5.77 6.11
C GLU A 11 5.00 5.86 4.76
N ILE A 12 4.22 4.83 4.41
CA ILE A 12 3.50 4.75 3.13
C ILE A 12 2.46 5.86 2.99
N SER A 13 1.77 6.23 4.07
CA SER A 13 0.78 7.33 4.03
C SER A 13 1.42 8.64 3.58
N PHE A 14 2.63 8.93 4.05
CA PHE A 14 3.34 10.18 3.72
C PHE A 14 4.08 10.08 2.39
N ASP A 15 4.79 8.99 2.12
CA ASP A 15 5.61 8.83 0.92
C ASP A 15 4.77 8.79 -0.36
N TYR A 16 3.61 8.16 -0.30
CA TYR A 16 2.69 8.00 -1.44
C TYR A 16 1.47 8.91 -1.38
N THR A 17 1.37 9.78 -0.36
CA THR A 17 0.23 10.70 -0.15
C THR A 17 -1.13 9.97 -0.17
N LEU A 18 -1.18 8.76 0.38
CA LEU A 18 -2.37 7.92 0.39
C LEU A 18 -3.30 8.27 1.55
N LEU A 19 -4.61 8.08 1.34
CA LEU A 19 -5.56 8.10 2.44
C LEU A 19 -5.26 6.96 3.43
N PRO A 20 -5.66 7.10 4.71
CA PRO A 20 -5.32 6.10 5.72
C PRO A 20 -5.78 4.66 5.39
N ASN A 21 -6.90 4.51 4.69
CA ASN A 21 -7.36 3.19 4.23
C ASN A 21 -6.41 2.60 3.19
N ASP A 22 -5.99 3.39 2.21
CA ASP A 22 -5.18 2.91 1.08
C ASP A 22 -3.74 2.65 1.51
N ALA A 23 -3.20 3.49 2.40
CA ALA A 23 -1.91 3.25 3.03
C ALA A 23 -1.92 1.97 3.88
N LEU A 24 -3.03 1.65 4.58
CA LEU A 24 -3.15 0.42 5.35
C LEU A 24 -3.19 -0.82 4.45
N ILE A 25 -3.89 -0.73 3.31
CA ILE A 25 -3.91 -1.78 2.29
C ILE A 25 -2.49 -2.01 1.75
N ALA A 26 -1.81 -0.94 1.31
CA ALA A 26 -0.46 -1.00 0.78
C ALA A 26 0.56 -1.54 1.82
N ALA A 27 0.48 -1.11 3.08
CA ALA A 27 1.31 -1.63 4.17
C ALA A 27 1.07 -3.13 4.41
N THR A 28 -0.18 -3.58 4.33
CA THR A 28 -0.53 -5.00 4.45
C THR A 28 0.03 -5.81 3.27
N CYS A 29 -0.07 -5.27 2.05
CA CYS A 29 0.53 -5.87 0.86
C CYS A 29 2.06 -6.01 0.99
N LYS A 30 2.75 -4.94 1.42
CA LYS A 30 4.19 -4.94 1.70
C LYS A 30 4.58 -6.03 2.70
N TYR A 31 3.89 -6.08 3.84
CA TYR A 31 4.15 -7.07 4.90
C TYR A 31 3.97 -8.51 4.44
N HIS A 32 2.93 -8.79 3.63
CA HIS A 32 2.67 -10.14 3.11
C HIS A 32 3.42 -10.46 1.81
N GLY A 33 4.24 -9.55 1.28
CA GLY A 33 4.97 -9.75 0.02
C GLY A 33 4.07 -9.79 -1.20
N ILE A 34 2.87 -9.20 -1.13
CA ILE A 34 1.96 -9.06 -2.27
C ILE A 34 2.46 -7.92 -3.14
N ARG A 35 2.84 -8.25 -4.37
CA ARG A 35 3.39 -7.30 -5.34
C ARG A 35 2.48 -7.05 -6.54
N LYS A 36 1.33 -7.69 -6.61
CA LYS A 36 0.38 -7.59 -7.73
C LYS A 36 -1.01 -7.27 -7.19
N SER A 37 -1.68 -6.31 -7.80
CA SER A 37 -3.03 -5.89 -7.42
C SER A 37 -3.91 -5.63 -8.64
N ILE A 38 -5.20 -5.95 -8.52
CA ILE A 38 -6.24 -5.49 -9.44
C ILE A 38 -7.04 -4.46 -8.67
N THR A 39 -7.07 -3.22 -9.16
CA THR A 39 -7.84 -2.14 -8.54
C THR A 39 -8.28 -1.15 -9.61
N PHE A 40 -9.41 -0.48 -9.36
CA PHE A 40 -9.87 0.67 -10.15
C PHE A 40 -9.48 2.01 -9.50
N ASP A 41 -8.69 1.94 -8.43
CA ASP A 41 -8.21 3.09 -7.70
C ASP A 41 -6.80 3.46 -8.20
N SER A 42 -6.71 4.59 -8.89
CA SER A 42 -5.48 5.11 -9.49
C SER A 42 -4.43 5.51 -8.45
N ASP A 43 -4.80 5.71 -7.18
CA ASP A 43 -3.85 6.09 -6.14
C ASP A 43 -2.78 5.01 -5.94
N PHE A 44 -3.12 3.74 -6.20
CA PHE A 44 -2.17 2.62 -6.12
C PHE A 44 -1.17 2.56 -7.28
N GLU A 45 -1.41 3.27 -8.39
CA GLU A 45 -0.44 3.35 -9.49
C GLU A 45 0.86 4.06 -9.07
N SER A 46 0.79 4.90 -8.02
CA SER A 46 1.96 5.58 -7.46
C SER A 46 2.83 4.69 -6.56
N VAL A 47 2.33 3.52 -6.15
CA VAL A 47 2.97 2.65 -5.17
C VAL A 47 3.98 1.72 -5.84
N GLU A 48 5.26 2.09 -5.81
CA GLU A 48 6.34 1.46 -6.60
C GLU A 48 6.51 -0.06 -6.41
N PHE A 49 6.12 -0.61 -5.25
CA PHE A 49 6.25 -2.04 -4.96
C PHE A 49 5.02 -2.87 -5.37
N ILE A 50 3.96 -2.23 -5.88
CA ILE A 50 2.74 -2.88 -6.36
C ILE A 50 2.66 -2.71 -7.89
N GLU A 51 2.64 -3.84 -8.59
CA GLU A 51 2.34 -3.94 -10.01
C GLU A 51 0.81 -4.03 -10.19
N ILE A 52 0.23 -3.09 -10.92
CA ILE A 52 -1.19 -3.14 -11.29
C ILE A 52 -1.34 -4.06 -12.50
N ILE A 53 -2.30 -5.00 -12.40
CA ILE A 53 -2.64 -5.95 -13.47
C ILE A 53 -4.07 -5.70 -13.95
N ASP A 54 -4.26 -5.66 -15.27
CA ASP A 54 -5.54 -5.47 -15.97
C ASP A 54 -6.18 -6.80 -16.41
#